data_AF-A0A931WXL0-F1
#
_entry.id   AF-A0A931WXL0-F1
#
_cell.length_a   1.000
_cell.length_b   1.000
_cell.length_c   1.000
_cell.angle_alpha   90.00
_cell.angle_beta   90.00
_cell.angle_gamma   90.00
#
_symmetry.space_group_name_H-M   'P 1'
#
loop_
_entity.id
_entity.type
_entity.pdbx_description
1 polymer ?
#
loop_
_entity_poly.entity_id
_entity_poly.type
_entity_poly.pdbx_seq_one_letter_code
_entity_poly.pdbx_strand_id
1 'polypeptide(L)'
;MTQTSKKELAREAKAWDEGTIATRGWKNAPDAIPRAKAATAISIRLPTAMLAVLKAFAEREGVGYQALMKRWLDERIREERRKLAGPPFQAVVSLSVEDATKLREAAQHVAQILASPGHQGKESVISGGEQITRSRRQS
;
A
#
# COMPACT_ATOMS: atom_id res chain seq x y z
N MET A 1 22.30 5.64 -53.50
CA MET A 1 21.88 5.83 -52.09
C MET A 1 21.99 7.32 -51.77
N THR A 2 20.87 8.01 -51.59
CA THR A 2 20.86 9.45 -51.27
C THR A 2 21.19 9.62 -49.78
N GLN A 3 22.31 10.28 -49.46
CA GLN A 3 22.60 10.66 -48.08
C GLN A 3 21.60 11.73 -47.64
N THR A 4 20.76 11.38 -46.67
CA THR A 4 19.81 12.31 -46.05
C THR A 4 20.57 13.37 -45.25
N SER A 5 20.20 14.64 -45.40
CA SER A 5 20.92 15.74 -44.71
C SER A 5 20.64 15.75 -43.20
N LYS A 6 21.58 16.27 -42.39
CA LYS A 6 21.43 16.40 -40.93
C LYS A 6 20.15 17.16 -40.51
N LYS A 7 19.74 18.15 -41.31
CA LYS A 7 18.52 18.95 -41.06
C LYS A 7 17.25 18.12 -41.25
N GLU A 8 17.27 17.20 -42.20
CA GLU A 8 16.14 16.32 -42.50
C GLU A 8 16.00 15.23 -41.44
N LEU A 9 17.12 14.68 -40.95
CA LEU A 9 17.13 13.76 -39.80
C LEU A 9 16.59 14.44 -38.52
N ALA A 10 16.95 15.70 -38.27
CA ALA A 10 16.44 16.44 -37.11
C ALA A 10 14.92 16.70 -37.21
N ARG A 11 14.41 16.98 -38.41
CA ARG A 11 12.97 17.13 -38.66
C ARG A 11 12.23 15.81 -38.45
N GLU A 12 12.79 14.71 -38.93
CA GLU A 12 12.21 13.39 -38.78
C GLU A 12 12.18 12.95 -37.32
N ALA A 13 13.28 13.14 -36.57
CA ALA A 13 13.34 12.88 -35.13
C ALA A 13 12.26 13.65 -34.36
N LYS A 14 12.08 14.93 -34.66
CA LYS A 14 11.01 15.75 -34.07
C LYS A 14 9.62 15.19 -34.40
N ALA A 15 9.39 14.71 -35.62
CA ALA A 15 8.12 14.11 -36.01
C ALA A 15 7.86 12.74 -35.34
N TRP A 16 8.92 11.97 -35.03
CA TRP A 16 8.83 10.76 -34.20
C TRP A 16 8.46 11.09 -32.75
N ASP A 17 9.02 12.15 -32.17
CA ASP A 17 8.70 12.62 -30.82
C ASP A 17 7.25 13.12 -30.71
N GLU A 18 6.79 13.87 -31.71
CA GLU A 18 5.43 14.42 -31.80
C GLU A 18 4.39 13.37 -32.22
N GLY A 19 4.82 12.17 -32.62
CA GLY A 19 3.92 11.09 -33.05
C GLY A 19 3.15 11.39 -34.35
N THR A 20 3.63 12.33 -35.15
CA THR A 20 3.01 12.78 -36.40
C THR A 20 3.35 11.88 -37.60
N ILE A 21 4.31 10.97 -37.43
CA ILE A 21 4.62 9.94 -38.42
C ILE A 21 3.57 8.83 -38.33
N ALA A 22 2.73 8.74 -39.35
CA ALA A 22 1.72 7.69 -39.48
C ALA A 22 2.40 6.33 -39.75
N THR A 23 2.62 5.55 -38.70
CA THR A 23 2.99 4.13 -38.82
C THR A 23 1.76 3.36 -39.31
N ARG A 24 1.68 3.17 -40.63
CA ARG A 24 0.54 2.52 -41.29
C ARG A 24 0.31 1.13 -40.68
N GLY A 25 -0.78 0.97 -39.94
CA GLY A 25 -1.22 -0.31 -39.35
C GLY A 25 -0.75 -0.60 -37.92
N TRP A 26 0.06 0.26 -37.29
CA TRP A 26 0.49 0.06 -35.90
C TRP A 26 -0.45 0.85 -34.98
N LYS A 27 -1.24 0.15 -34.16
CA LYS A 27 -1.97 0.80 -33.06
C LYS A 27 -0.96 1.14 -31.97
N ASN A 28 -0.88 2.42 -31.60
CA ASN A 28 -0.19 2.81 -30.38
C ASN A 28 -0.75 1.96 -29.23
N ALA A 29 0.14 1.42 -28.40
CA ALA A 29 -0.28 0.79 -27.16
C ALA A 29 -1.14 1.80 -26.38
N PRO A 30 -2.27 1.38 -25.79
CA PRO A 30 -3.13 2.28 -25.03
C PRO A 30 -2.29 3.04 -24.00
N ASP A 31 -2.65 4.31 -23.76
CA ASP A 31 -2.05 5.29 -22.83
C ASP A 31 -1.77 4.78 -21.39
N ALA A 32 -2.12 3.53 -21.10
CA ALA A 32 -1.89 2.82 -19.86
C ALA A 32 -0.42 2.69 -19.45
N ILE A 33 0.53 2.96 -20.35
CA ILE A 33 1.93 3.16 -19.98
C ILE A 33 2.22 4.66 -20.10
N PRO A 34 2.14 5.43 -19.01
CA PRO A 34 2.55 6.82 -19.02
C PRO A 34 3.98 6.88 -19.53
N ARG A 35 4.20 7.50 -20.69
CA ARG A 35 5.56 7.85 -21.12
C ARG A 35 6.13 8.70 -20.00
N ALA A 36 7.17 8.23 -19.32
CA ALA A 36 7.75 8.92 -18.18
C ALA A 36 8.27 10.29 -18.64
N LYS A 37 7.49 11.36 -18.40
CA LYS A 37 7.74 12.71 -18.95
C LYS A 37 8.93 13.42 -18.31
N ALA A 38 9.55 12.86 -17.27
CA ALA A 38 10.80 13.37 -16.71
C ALA A 38 11.64 12.21 -16.16
N ALA A 39 12.84 12.03 -16.70
CA ALA A 39 13.85 11.13 -16.16
C ALA A 39 15.10 11.94 -15.83
N THR A 40 15.55 11.88 -14.58
CA THR A 40 16.81 12.50 -14.16
C THR A 40 17.91 11.46 -14.22
N ALA A 41 18.98 11.74 -14.96
CA ALA A 41 20.15 10.89 -14.97
C ALA A 41 20.87 10.97 -13.61
N ILE A 42 21.15 9.82 -13.01
CA ILE A 42 21.93 9.71 -11.77
C ILE A 42 23.12 8.78 -12.00
N SER A 43 24.21 9.01 -11.27
CA SER A 43 25.36 8.12 -11.26
C SER A 43 25.40 7.33 -9.96
N ILE A 44 25.45 6.00 -10.05
CA ILE A 44 25.58 5.09 -8.91
C ILE A 44 26.86 4.27 -9.11
N ARG A 45 27.65 4.12 -8.04
CA ARG A 45 28.82 3.24 -8.03
C ARG A 45 28.42 1.89 -7.46
N LEU A 46 28.67 0.83 -8.20
CA LEU A 46 28.38 -0.56 -7.79
C LEU A 46 29.67 -1.38 -7.83
N PRO A 47 29.87 -2.33 -6.90
CA PRO A 47 30.95 -3.30 -7.00
C PRO A 47 30.87 -4.09 -8.31
N THR A 48 32.01 -4.36 -8.94
CA THR A 48 32.07 -5.07 -10.23
C THR A 48 31.40 -6.44 -10.19
N ALA A 49 31.58 -7.19 -9.09
CA ALA A 49 30.95 -8.49 -8.90
C ALA A 49 29.41 -8.40 -8.91
N MET A 50 28.85 -7.35 -8.28
CA MET A 50 27.41 -7.13 -8.25
C MET A 50 26.86 -6.78 -9.65
N LEU A 51 27.61 -5.98 -10.41
CA LEU A 51 27.22 -5.66 -11.79
C LEU A 51 27.22 -6.90 -12.69
N ALA A 52 28.18 -7.82 -12.52
CA ALA A 52 28.21 -9.07 -13.26
C ALA A 52 26.98 -9.94 -12.97
N VAL A 53 26.60 -10.06 -11.71
CA VAL A 53 25.39 -10.78 -11.28
C VAL A 53 24.13 -10.15 -11.88
N LEU A 54 24.02 -8.82 -11.87
CA LEU A 54 22.90 -8.08 -12.48
C LEU A 54 22.77 -8.35 -13.98
N LYS A 55 23.89 -8.42 -14.71
CA LYS A 55 23.89 -8.77 -16.13
C LYS A 55 23.41 -10.20 -16.37
N ALA A 56 23.87 -11.16 -15.59
CA ALA A 56 23.44 -12.55 -15.70
C ALA A 56 21.93 -12.71 -15.45
N PHE A 57 21.37 -11.98 -14.48
CA PHE A 57 19.92 -11.97 -14.26
C PHE A 57 19.14 -11.35 -15.41
N ALA A 58 19.67 -10.27 -15.99
CA ALA A 58 19.03 -9.59 -17.11
C ALA A 58 19.02 -10.47 -18.37
N GLU A 59 20.13 -11.15 -18.65
CA GLU A 59 20.24 -12.13 -19.75
C GLU A 59 19.24 -13.27 -19.58
N ARG A 60 19.12 -13.82 -18.37
CA ARG A 60 18.13 -14.87 -18.07
C ARG A 60 16.69 -14.44 -18.33
N GLU A 61 16.38 -13.17 -18.08
CA GLU A 61 15.05 -12.60 -18.29
C GLU A 61 14.84 -12.06 -19.72
N GLY A 62 15.86 -12.07 -20.58
CA GLY A 62 15.78 -11.53 -21.93
C GLY A 62 15.63 -10.01 -21.99
N VAL A 63 16.09 -9.29 -20.95
CA VAL A 63 16.01 -7.82 -20.86
C VAL A 63 17.39 -7.20 -20.63
N GLY A 64 17.54 -5.91 -20.94
CA GLY A 64 18.77 -5.18 -20.61
C GLY A 64 18.89 -4.94 -19.10
N TYR A 65 20.11 -5.04 -18.54
CA TYR A 65 20.35 -4.87 -17.10
C TYR A 65 19.88 -3.51 -16.54
N GLN A 66 19.92 -2.45 -17.36
CA GLN A 66 19.39 -1.13 -17.00
C GLN A 66 17.86 -1.14 -16.86
N ALA A 67 17.14 -1.86 -17.71
CA ALA A 67 15.69 -2.01 -17.63
C ALA A 67 15.30 -2.87 -16.43
N LEU A 68 16.02 -3.98 -16.20
CA LEU A 68 15.86 -4.83 -15.03
C LEU A 68 16.03 -4.03 -13.73
N MET A 69 17.13 -3.29 -13.63
CA MET A 69 17.45 -2.47 -12.46
C MET A 69 16.35 -1.44 -12.16
N LYS A 70 15.81 -0.78 -13.19
CA LYS A 70 14.68 0.16 -13.03
C LYS A 70 13.43 -0.53 -12.49
N ARG A 71 13.09 -1.70 -13.05
CA ARG A 71 11.92 -2.48 -12.61
C ARG A 71 12.04 -2.91 -11.16
N TRP A 72 13.19 -3.47 -10.77
CA TRP A 72 13.45 -3.88 -9.40
C TRP A 72 13.45 -2.71 -8.41
N LEU A 73 14.03 -1.58 -8.80
CA LEU A 73 14.02 -0.38 -7.95
C LEU A 73 12.60 0.14 -7.72
N ASP A 74 11.78 0.19 -8.76
CA ASP A 74 10.38 0.61 -8.66
C ASP A 74 9.55 -0.34 -7.77
N GLU A 75 9.71 -1.65 -7.95
CA GLU A 75 9.07 -2.67 -7.12
C GLU A 75 9.44 -2.51 -5.64
N ARG A 76 10.74 -2.39 -5.36
CA ARG A 76 11.25 -2.21 -3.99
C ARG A 76 10.75 -0.91 -3.36
N ILE A 77 10.69 0.20 -4.12
CA ILE A 77 10.15 1.47 -3.63
C ILE A 77 8.66 1.35 -3.31
N ARG A 78 7.88 0.68 -4.17
CA ARG A 78 6.44 0.47 -3.93
C ARG A 78 6.20 -0.36 -2.67
N GLU A 79 6.99 -1.41 -2.46
CA GLU A 79 6.95 -2.19 -1.23
C GLU A 79 7.25 -1.35 0.02
N GLU A 80 8.33 -0.58 0.01
CA GLU A 80 8.71 0.23 1.16
C GLU A 80 7.70 1.35 1.42
N ARG A 81 7.13 1.95 0.36
CA ARG A 81 6.01 2.89 0.50
C ARG A 81 4.79 2.24 1.18
N ARG A 82 4.46 1.00 0.85
CA ARG A 82 3.37 0.26 1.50
C ARG A 82 3.67 -0.11 2.96
N LYS A 83 4.94 -0.20 3.37
CA LYS A 83 5.32 -0.43 4.77
C LYS A 83 5.29 0.85 5.59
N LEU A 84 5.72 1.97 4.98
CA LEU A 84 5.76 3.28 5.62
C LEU A 84 4.38 3.94 5.72
N ALA A 85 3.57 3.81 4.66
CA ALA A 85 2.15 4.06 4.79
C ALA A 85 1.58 2.89 5.59
N GLY A 86 1.30 3.09 6.88
CA GLY A 86 0.53 2.12 7.66
C GLY A 86 -0.78 1.72 6.93
N PRO A 87 -1.51 0.71 7.42
CA PRO A 87 -2.76 0.28 6.78
C PRO A 87 -3.63 1.50 6.44
N PRO A 88 -4.24 1.54 5.25
CA PRO A 88 -5.07 2.68 4.86
C PRO A 88 -6.06 2.94 5.99
N PHE A 89 -6.24 4.20 6.38
CA PHE A 89 -7.14 4.59 7.48
C PHE A 89 -8.50 3.87 7.39
N GLN A 90 -8.99 3.63 6.17
CA GLN A 90 -10.20 2.83 5.90
C GLN A 90 -10.13 1.39 6.45
N ALA A 91 -9.01 0.68 6.34
CA ALA A 91 -8.83 -0.67 6.89
C ALA A 91 -8.72 -0.68 8.42
N VAL A 92 -8.18 0.38 9.03
CA VAL A 92 -8.10 0.53 10.49
C VAL A 92 -9.48 0.87 11.07
N VAL A 93 -10.28 1.63 10.33
CA VAL A 93 -11.66 1.97 10.70
C VAL A 93 -12.59 0.75 10.58
N SER A 94 -12.42 -0.10 9.56
CA SER A 94 -13.25 -1.32 9.40
C SER A 94 -13.14 -2.28 10.58
N LEU A 95 -11.94 -2.42 11.18
CA LEU A 95 -11.73 -3.23 12.39
C LEU A 95 -12.45 -2.67 13.63
N SER A 96 -12.86 -1.40 13.63
CA SER A 96 -13.54 -0.76 14.76
C SER A 96 -15.08 -0.71 14.62
N VAL A 97 -15.61 -0.74 13.39
CA VAL A 97 -17.07 -0.65 13.18
C VAL A 97 -17.76 -1.93 13.61
N GLU A 98 -17.17 -3.09 13.32
CA GLU A 98 -17.73 -4.40 13.68
C GLU A 98 -17.75 -4.63 15.21
N ASP A 99 -16.78 -4.07 15.92
CA ASP A 99 -16.74 -4.14 17.39
C ASP A 99 -17.69 -3.13 18.03
N ALA A 100 -17.83 -1.94 17.43
CA ALA A 100 -18.78 -0.93 17.88
C ALA A 100 -20.24 -1.34 17.65
N THR A 101 -20.55 -2.06 16.56
CA THR A 101 -21.90 -2.59 16.31
C THR A 101 -22.26 -3.70 17.30
N LYS A 102 -21.33 -4.63 17.58
CA LYS A 102 -21.53 -5.67 18.61
C LYS A 102 -21.75 -5.07 20.01
N LEU A 103 -20.99 -4.03 20.38
CA LEU A 103 -21.17 -3.35 21.66
C LEU A 103 -22.48 -2.57 21.73
N ARG A 104 -22.94 -1.99 20.62
CA ARG A 104 -24.24 -1.31 20.54
C ARG A 104 -25.42 -2.30 20.63
N GLU A 105 -25.33 -3.44 19.95
CA GLU A 105 -26.32 -4.51 20.04
C GLU A 105 -26.39 -5.10 21.46
N ALA A 106 -25.22 -5.33 22.08
CA ALA A 106 -25.16 -5.76 23.48
C ALA A 106 -25.80 -4.73 24.43
N ALA A 107 -25.53 -3.44 24.21
CA ALA A 107 -26.14 -2.37 25.02
C ALA A 107 -27.67 -2.26 24.82
N GLN A 108 -28.17 -2.48 23.60
CA GLN A 108 -29.61 -2.50 23.32
C GLN A 108 -30.30 -3.70 24.00
N HIS A 109 -29.66 -4.87 23.99
CA HIS A 109 -30.19 -6.07 24.65
C HIS A 109 -30.28 -5.89 26.17
N VAL A 110 -29.26 -5.28 26.79
CA VAL A 110 -29.27 -4.93 28.23
C VAL A 110 -30.35 -3.88 28.53
N ALA A 111 -30.52 -2.88 27.68
CA ALA A 111 -31.59 -1.89 27.85
C ALA A 111 -33.00 -2.52 27.74
N GLN A 112 -33.19 -3.51 26.86
CA GLN A 112 -34.44 -4.26 26.73
C GLN A 112 -34.76 -5.09 27.98
N ILE A 113 -33.72 -5.68 28.59
CA ILE A 113 -33.84 -6.44 29.85
C ILE A 113 -34.22 -5.51 31.00
N LEU A 114 -33.60 -4.33 31.09
CA LEU A 114 -33.87 -3.34 32.14
C LEU A 114 -35.21 -2.60 31.96
N ALA A 115 -35.74 -2.53 30.73
CA ALA A 115 -37.02 -1.90 30.42
C ALA A 115 -38.23 -2.84 30.61
N SER A 116 -38.04 -4.09 31.03
CA SER A 116 -39.14 -5.03 31.33
C SER A 116 -39.66 -4.82 32.76
N PRO A 117 -40.87 -4.28 32.97
CA PRO A 117 -41.43 -4.14 34.30
C PRO A 117 -42.12 -5.45 34.67
N GLY A 118 -41.42 -6.31 35.42
CA GLY A 118 -42.06 -7.48 36.01
C GLY A 118 -41.12 -8.65 36.24
N HIS A 119 -40.27 -8.58 37.27
CA HIS A 119 -39.93 -9.75 38.07
C HIS A 119 -39.84 -9.33 39.53
N GLN A 120 -40.98 -9.48 40.22
CA GLN A 120 -41.01 -9.56 41.67
C GLN A 120 -40.45 -10.90 42.14
N GLY A 121 -39.71 -10.86 43.24
CA GLY A 121 -39.37 -12.01 44.07
C GLY A 121 -37.88 -12.38 43.97
N LYS A 122 -37.11 -12.46 45.05
CA LYS A 122 -37.43 -12.46 46.48
C LYS A 122 -36.21 -11.89 47.22
N GLU A 123 -36.45 -10.98 48.16
CA GLU A 123 -35.48 -10.66 49.21
C GLU A 123 -35.29 -11.91 50.07
N SER A 124 -34.18 -12.62 49.88
CA SER A 124 -33.67 -13.54 50.88
C SER A 124 -32.81 -12.75 51.85
N VAL A 125 -33.45 -12.39 52.96
CA VAL A 125 -32.85 -12.03 54.23
C VAL A 125 -31.69 -12.97 54.56
N ILE A 126 -30.49 -12.42 54.71
CA ILE A 126 -29.48 -12.97 55.61
C ILE A 126 -28.99 -11.82 56.50
N SER A 127 -29.53 -11.84 57.71
CA SER A 127 -29.07 -11.11 58.88
C SER A 127 -27.80 -11.77 59.43
N GLY A 128 -26.92 -10.96 60.03
CA GLY A 128 -25.71 -11.39 60.73
C GLY A 128 -24.46 -11.05 59.92
N GLY A 129 -23.53 -10.24 60.38
CA GLY A 129 -23.27 -9.65 61.68
C GLY A 129 -21.82 -9.13 61.64
N GLU A 130 -21.52 -8.18 62.51
CA GLU A 130 -20.15 -7.80 62.94
C GLU A 130 -19.18 -7.25 61.86
N GLN A 131 -18.92 -5.93 61.82
CA GLN A 131 -17.96 -5.18 62.65
C GLN A 131 -16.47 -5.55 62.40
N ILE A 132 -15.66 -4.47 62.33
CA ILE A 132 -14.23 -4.35 62.70
C ILE A 132 -13.19 -4.21 61.56
N THR A 133 -12.87 -2.92 61.33
CA THR A 133 -11.57 -2.23 61.29
C THR A 133 -10.31 -2.80 60.61
N ARG A 134 -9.67 -1.90 59.84
CA ARG A 134 -8.22 -1.60 59.73
C ARG A 134 -7.22 -2.51 60.46
N SER A 135 -6.23 -3.01 59.72
CA SER A 135 -4.78 -3.01 60.07
C SER A 135 -4.00 -3.43 58.81
N ARG A 136 -3.12 -2.65 58.18
CA ARG A 136 -1.76 -2.19 58.54
C ARG A 136 -0.73 -3.33 58.76
N ARG A 137 0.42 -3.14 58.10
CA ARG A 137 1.77 -3.76 58.22
C ARG A 137 2.04 -4.96 57.31
N GLN A 138 2.93 -4.80 56.32
CA GLN A 138 4.41 -4.89 56.41
C GLN A 138 4.90 -6.32 56.63
N SER A 139 5.49 -6.94 55.61
CA SER A 139 6.95 -7.07 55.45
C SER A 139 7.27 -7.54 54.03
#